data_AF-A0A7J4QCJ8-F1
#
_entry.id   AF-A0A7J4QCJ8-F1
#
_cell.length_a   1.000
_cell.length_b   1.000
_cell.length_c   1.000
_cell.angle_alpha   90.00
_cell.angle_beta   90.00
_cell.angle_gamma   90.00
#
_symmetry.space_group_name_H-M   'P 1'
#
loop_
_entity.id
_entity.type
_entity.pdbx_description
1 polymer ?
#
loop_
_entity_poly.entity_id
_entity_poly.type
_entity_poly.pdbx_seq_one_letter_code
_entity_poly.pdbx_strand_id
1 'polypeptide(L)'
;MLALEGGLYPPYLWVIVIAYYSMYYIANAAILGTGHKVGDKISHKVASDALIVFVREKLKKGMLEEYEAEKEQALEIISAEADSLI
;
A
#
# COMPACT_ATOMS: atom_id res chain seq x y z
N MET A 1 34.26 1.92 7.98
CA MET A 1 35.30 2.91 7.66
C MET A 1 34.85 3.65 6.41
N LEU A 2 34.27 4.84 6.60
CA LEU A 2 34.23 5.98 5.69
C LEU A 2 33.47 7.08 6.43
N ALA A 3 34.16 7.63 7.43
CA ALA A 3 33.94 9.01 7.80
C ALA A 3 34.44 9.81 6.59
N LEU A 4 33.52 10.40 5.82
CA LEU A 4 33.88 11.41 4.85
C LEU A 4 34.06 12.71 5.61
N GLU A 5 35.30 13.14 5.63
CA GLU A 5 35.80 14.42 6.09
C GLU A 5 35.03 15.56 5.39
N GLY A 6 34.53 16.53 6.18
CA GLY A 6 34.00 17.80 5.66
C GLY A 6 32.57 18.11 6.11
N GLY A 7 32.45 18.85 7.22
CA GLY A 7 31.18 19.34 7.75
C GLY A 7 30.43 18.29 8.56
N LEU A 8 29.80 18.72 9.65
CA LEU A 8 29.05 17.87 10.57
C LEU A 8 27.80 17.31 9.87
N TYR A 9 27.96 16.34 8.96
CA TYR A 9 26.82 15.73 8.28
C TYR A 9 26.06 14.91 9.30
N PRO A 10 24.80 15.25 9.57
CA PRO A 10 24.09 14.61 10.64
C PRO A 10 23.92 13.11 10.36
N PRO A 11 24.23 12.23 11.33
CA PRO A 11 24.12 10.79 11.15
C PRO A 11 22.67 10.32 10.89
N TYR A 12 21.65 11.16 10.99
CA TYR A 12 20.31 10.79 10.56
C TYR A 12 20.12 10.84 9.04
N LEU A 13 20.96 11.57 8.30
CA LEU A 13 20.75 11.75 6.86
C LEU A 13 20.95 10.46 6.07
N TRP A 14 21.99 9.68 6.40
CA TRP A 14 22.21 8.40 5.74
C TRP A 14 21.06 7.42 6.01
N VAL A 15 20.50 7.44 7.23
CA VAL A 15 19.32 6.65 7.59
C VAL A 15 18.12 7.03 6.73
N ILE A 16 17.87 8.34 6.56
CA ILE A 16 16.78 8.86 5.72
C ILE A 16 16.96 8.39 4.26
N VAL A 17 18.17 8.50 3.72
CA VAL A 17 18.47 8.08 2.34
C VAL A 17 18.25 6.57 2.15
N ILE A 18 18.72 5.75 3.08
CA ILE A 18 18.53 4.29 3.03
C ILE A 18 17.04 3.94 3.13
N ALA A 19 16.31 4.53 4.07
CA ALA A 19 14.89 4.28 4.23
C ALA A 19 14.10 4.64 2.96
N TYR A 20 14.42 5.80 2.36
CA TYR A 20 13.81 6.26 1.12
C TYR A 20 14.03 5.27 -0.04
N TYR A 21 15.28 4.87 -0.30
CA TYR A 21 15.56 3.94 -1.40
C TYR A 21 15.04 2.53 -1.13
N SER A 22 15.05 2.08 0.12
CA SER A 22 14.46 0.79 0.50
C SER A 22 12.96 0.77 0.18
N MET A 23 12.22 1.80 0.58
CA MET A 23 10.81 1.96 0.24
C MET A 23 10.60 1.97 -1.28
N TYR A 24 11.43 2.71 -2.03
CA TYR A 24 11.34 2.80 -3.49
C TYR A 24 11.56 1.45 -4.18
N TYR A 25 12.55 0.65 -3.76
CA TYR A 25 12.79 -0.66 -4.37
C TYR A 25 11.69 -1.68 -4.02
N ILE A 26 11.21 -1.66 -2.78
CA ILE A 26 10.07 -2.50 -2.36
C ILE A 26 8.81 -2.14 -3.17
N ALA A 27 8.54 -0.84 -3.35
CA ALA A 27 7.43 -0.35 -4.17
C ALA A 27 7.51 -0.87 -5.61
N ASN A 28 8.68 -0.74 -6.24
CA ASN A 28 8.89 -1.23 -7.61
C ASN A 28 8.74 -2.75 -7.71
N ALA A 29 9.21 -3.51 -6.72
CA ALA A 29 9.04 -4.95 -6.70
C ALA A 29 7.55 -5.34 -6.60
N ALA A 30 6.77 -4.62 -5.78
CA ALA A 30 5.32 -4.83 -5.69
C ALA A 30 4.61 -4.52 -7.00
N ILE A 31 4.93 -3.38 -7.64
CA ILE A 31 4.38 -3.00 -8.95
C ILE A 31 4.77 -4.02 -10.03
N LEU A 32 6.02 -4.49 -10.03
CA LEU A 32 6.49 -5.54 -10.93
C LEU A 32 5.74 -6.85 -10.74
N GLY A 33 5.41 -7.21 -9.49
CA GLY A 33 4.57 -8.37 -9.17
C GLY A 33 3.17 -8.31 -9.80
N THR A 34 2.70 -7.12 -10.19
CA THR A 34 1.43 -6.93 -10.92
C THR A 34 1.58 -6.92 -12.45
N GLY A 35 2.79 -7.17 -12.97
CA GLY A 35 3.07 -7.17 -14.42
C GLY A 35 3.43 -5.80 -15.00
N HIS A 36 3.64 -4.77 -14.18
CA HIS A 36 3.97 -3.42 -14.62
C HIS A 36 5.43 -3.08 -14.32
N LYS A 37 6.14 -2.46 -15.27
CA LYS A 37 7.51 -1.98 -15.06
C LYS A 37 7.53 -0.46 -14.98
N VAL A 38 8.09 0.08 -13.90
CA VAL A 38 8.31 1.52 -13.76
C VAL A 38 9.50 1.91 -14.65
N GLY A 39 9.29 2.88 -15.54
CA GLY A 39 10.32 3.39 -16.44
C GLY A 39 11.31 4.33 -15.75
N ASP A 40 12.38 4.70 -16.44
CA ASP A 40 13.55 5.37 -15.84
C ASP A 40 13.33 6.87 -15.57
N LYS A 41 12.38 7.51 -16.25
CA LYS A 41 12.05 8.94 -16.03
C LYS A 41 10.98 9.06 -14.96
N ILE A 42 11.15 10.03 -14.05
CA ILE A 42 10.20 10.36 -12.96
C ILE A 42 9.74 9.14 -12.14
N SER A 43 10.57 8.10 -12.07
CA SER A 43 10.25 6.78 -11.54
C SER A 43 9.74 6.82 -10.09
N HIS A 44 10.33 7.67 -9.25
CA HIS A 44 9.91 7.85 -7.86
C HIS A 44 8.48 8.38 -7.73
N LYS A 45 8.09 9.33 -8.59
CA LYS A 45 6.72 9.86 -8.62
C LYS A 45 5.74 8.81 -9.14
N VAL A 46 6.11 8.14 -10.23
CA VAL A 46 5.29 7.09 -10.84
C VAL A 46 5.07 5.93 -9.87
N ALA A 47 6.12 5.47 -9.16
CA ALA A 47 6.00 4.41 -8.17
C ALA A 47 5.11 4.83 -6.97
N SER A 48 5.23 6.08 -6.52
CA SER A 48 4.38 6.63 -5.45
C SER A 48 2.90 6.69 -5.87
N ASP A 49 2.62 7.26 -7.04
CA ASP A 49 1.25 7.40 -7.54
C ASP A 49 0.61 6.02 -7.81
N ALA A 50 1.39 5.09 -8.37
CA ALA A 50 0.95 3.71 -8.59
C ALA A 50 0.63 2.97 -7.29
N LEU A 51 1.44 3.15 -6.23
CA LEU A 51 1.16 2.57 -4.92
C LEU A 51 -0.11 3.15 -4.28
N ILE A 52 -0.33 4.47 -4.38
CA ILE A 52 -1.54 5.10 -3.84
C ILE A 52 -2.78 4.53 -4.52
N VAL A 53 -2.78 4.41 -5.85
CA VAL A 53 -3.90 3.83 -6.59
C VAL A 53 -4.06 2.34 -6.24
N PHE A 54 -2.97 1.57 -6.20
CA PHE A 54 -3.00 0.14 -5.88
C PHE A 54 -3.53 -0.14 -4.47
N VAL A 55 -3.02 0.57 -3.46
CA VAL A 55 -3.46 0.45 -2.07
C VAL A 55 -4.91 0.91 -1.92
N ARG A 56 -5.30 2.00 -2.58
CA ARG A 56 -6.68 2.50 -2.55
C ARG A 56 -7.67 1.47 -3.08
N GLU A 57 -7.39 0.85 -4.23
CA GLU A 57 -8.26 -0.19 -4.79
C GLU A 57 -8.30 -1.44 -3.89
N LYS A 58 -7.15 -1.85 -3.34
CA LYS A 58 -7.10 -2.98 -2.41
C LYS A 58 -7.88 -2.72 -1.13
N LEU A 59 -7.77 -1.52 -0.54
CA LEU A 59 -8.54 -1.12 0.64
C LEU A 59 -10.03 -1.03 0.33
N LYS A 60 -10.39 -0.44 -0.81
CA LYS A 60 -11.79 -0.32 -1.23
C LYS A 60 -12.43 -1.71 -1.37
N LYS A 61 -11.80 -2.62 -2.11
CA LYS A 61 -12.32 -3.97 -2.31
C LYS A 61 -12.32 -4.78 -1.01
N GLY A 62 -11.16 -4.85 -0.34
CA GLY A 62 -10.97 -5.75 0.79
C GLY A 62 -11.58 -5.28 2.11
N MET A 63 -11.72 -3.97 2.34
CA MET A 63 -12.21 -3.47 3.63
C MET A 63 -13.60 -2.83 3.56
N LEU A 64 -14.01 -2.32 2.40
CA LEU A 64 -15.32 -1.67 2.28
C LEU A 64 -16.33 -2.57 1.57
N GLU A 65 -15.98 -3.09 0.39
CA GLU A 65 -16.91 -3.91 -0.40
C GLU A 65 -17.15 -5.28 0.25
N GLU A 66 -16.10 -5.97 0.71
CA GLU A 66 -16.22 -7.23 1.44
C GLU A 66 -17.00 -7.06 2.76
N TYR A 67 -16.74 -5.98 3.50
CA TYR A 67 -17.46 -5.67 4.74
C TYR A 67 -18.96 -5.46 4.52
N GLU A 68 -19.35 -4.64 3.54
CA GLU A 68 -20.77 -4.41 3.26
C GLU A 68 -21.46 -5.70 2.76
N ALA A 69 -20.76 -6.54 1.99
CA ALA A 69 -21.30 -7.82 1.54
C ALA A 69 -21.56 -8.79 2.72
N GLU A 70 -20.61 -8.92 3.64
CA GLU A 70 -20.79 -9.75 4.84
C GLU A 70 -21.90 -9.22 5.75
N LYS A 71 -21.99 -7.89 5.90
CA LYS A 71 -23.04 -7.24 6.68
C LYS A 71 -24.43 -7.49 6.09
N GLU A 72 -24.58 -7.39 4.77
CA GLU A 72 -25.85 -7.65 4.09
C GLU A 72 -26.27 -9.12 4.27
N GLN A 73 -25.34 -10.06 4.10
CA GLN A 73 -25.60 -11.48 4.35
C GLN A 73 -26.03 -11.75 5.80
N ALA A 74 -25.39 -11.09 6.77
CA ALA A 74 -25.78 -11.22 8.17
C ALA A 74 -27.20 -10.67 8.43
N LEU A 75 -27.57 -9.56 7.80
CA LEU A 75 -28.92 -9.00 7.90
C LEU A 75 -29.96 -9.93 7.27
N GLU A 76 -29.69 -10.50 6.09
CA GLU A 76 -30.58 -11.47 5.44
C GLU A 76 -30.83 -12.69 6.34
N ILE A 77 -29.79 -13.22 6.99
CA ILE A 77 -29.90 -14.34 7.93
C ILE A 77 -30.82 -13.98 9.11
N ILE A 78 -30.61 -12.81 9.71
CA ILE A 78 -31.43 -12.34 10.84
C ILE A 78 -32.90 -12.18 10.42
N SER A 79 -33.16 -11.61 9.24
CA SER A 79 -34.51 -11.46 8.72
C SER A 79 -35.19 -12.80 8.45
N ALA A 80 -34.48 -13.76 7.84
CA ALA A 80 -35.01 -15.10 7.60
C ALA A 80 -35.33 -15.85 8.90
N GLU A 81 -34.50 -15.69 9.94
CA GLU A 81 -34.75 -16.28 11.26
C GLU A 81 -35.97 -15.64 11.95
N ALA A 82 -36.12 -14.32 11.85
CA ALA A 82 -37.27 -13.60 12.37
C ALA A 82 -38.59 -14.01 11.70
N ASP A 83 -38.58 -14.19 10.37
CA ASP A 83 -39.75 -14.66 9.61
C ASP A 83 -40.12 -16.12 9.96
N SER A 84 -39.15 -16.94 10.38
CA SER A 84 -39.41 -18.33 10.81
C SER A 84 -40.03 -18.46 12.20
N LEU A 85 -40.03 -17.38 13.00
CA LEU A 85 -40.58 -17.32 14.35
C LEU A 85 -42.02 -16.78 14.43
N ILE A 86 -42.59 -16.38 13.29
CA ILE A 86 -43.99 -15.94 13.11
C ILE A 86 -44.82 -17.08 12.52
#